data_AF-A0AAD7F9P5-F1
#
_entry.id   AF-A0AAD7F9P5-F1
#
_cell.length_a   1.000
_cell.length_b   1.000
_cell.length_c   1.000
_cell.angle_alpha   90.00
_cell.angle_beta   90.00
_cell.angle_gamma   90.00
#
_symmetry.space_group_name_H-M   'P 1'
#
loop_
_entity.id
_entity.type
_entity.pdbx_description
1 polymer ?
#
loop_
_entity_poly.entity_id
_entity_poly.type
_entity_poly.pdbx_seq_one_letter_code
_entity_poly.pdbx_strand_id
1 'polypeptide(L)'
;MNPLVEEASKPVSHSRILRYDEYFDLRTFAKTLRKTAKPAKKINSKKTVLVVRRIIDEKGQHSGTEVDIKSTALCQLLLSINAEVEGGTLTVNNPTMLSKELFHCRPGLLKRLEEEQARSDINEDLINDISTALQFVEEDYSATLGDLNLLAHNEISYELLWVVFQPNALVYRYHPHTEQDQLLLLRTLEYKRRPNGSYYVELACDCINDDGTAFGLAREIIEIDAFRGARRIQDLIAFPLSHHTRNEQIRAMALERGKKFIGLKKHSYHEISGPAMREKMNEAWEYRQFKFSTRGRVMIDPVAFRLFEPNCTYNFRVHRRLERDRLTDQQHMICTPIALGFCFGVKMWGGFALDRLEDIAWSEEAFQELVLGPKQKKLIHSLFKSHSARAAVFDDIVKGKGKGLIGLFCGSPGTGKTLTAEALAEMTHRPLYSVSAGELGTEPKELDEKLTLILEIAQTWNAVLLLDESEVFLQRRSSGDVTRNALVSIFLRQLEYYQGIMILTTNLIEQCDDAFESRIHFSIRYPDLGVDSRKEIWQKFFKKVLKNSTDISSQDLDRLAKIPMNGRQVRV
;
A
#
# COMPACT_ATOMS: atom_id res chain seq x y z
N MET A 1 77.38 -10.58 43.47
CA MET A 1 76.40 -11.57 43.99
C MET A 1 75.23 -10.80 44.59
N ASN A 2 74.01 -11.11 44.12
CA ASN A 2 72.70 -10.64 44.62
C ASN A 2 72.53 -10.85 46.15
N PRO A 3 71.44 -10.40 46.84
CA PRO A 3 70.15 -9.86 46.33
C PRO A 3 69.59 -8.63 47.11
N LEU A 4 68.77 -7.78 46.47
CA LEU A 4 67.28 -7.74 46.44
C LEU A 4 66.59 -7.38 47.77
N VAL A 5 66.08 -6.15 47.83
CA VAL A 5 64.98 -5.73 48.70
C VAL A 5 63.68 -6.12 48.00
N GLU A 6 62.88 -6.98 48.64
CA GLU A 6 61.50 -7.29 48.26
C GLU A 6 60.61 -6.06 48.49
N GLU A 7 60.16 -5.42 47.42
CA GLU A 7 58.92 -4.65 47.45
C GLU A 7 57.76 -5.57 47.09
N ALA A 8 56.91 -5.83 48.08
CA ALA A 8 55.68 -6.59 47.94
C ALA A 8 54.74 -5.91 46.92
N SER A 9 54.65 -6.48 45.73
CA SER A 9 53.67 -6.08 44.71
C SER A 9 52.25 -6.41 45.19
N LYS A 10 51.40 -5.39 45.30
CA LYS A 10 49.96 -5.55 45.57
C LYS A 10 49.30 -6.35 44.44
N PRO A 11 48.40 -7.31 44.72
CA PRO A 11 47.75 -8.09 43.68
C PRO A 11 46.81 -7.20 42.86
N VAL A 12 47.09 -7.08 41.57
CA VAL A 12 46.28 -6.37 40.59
C VAL A 12 45.01 -7.19 40.32
N SER A 13 43.84 -6.67 40.71
CA SER A 13 42.55 -7.33 40.43
C SER A 13 42.15 -7.14 38.96
N HIS A 14 41.81 -8.24 38.26
CA HIS A 14 41.42 -8.21 36.85
C HIS A 14 39.89 -8.16 36.68
N SER A 15 39.40 -7.19 35.91
CA SER A 15 38.01 -7.14 35.44
C SER A 15 37.85 -8.04 34.21
N ARG A 16 36.72 -8.77 34.07
CA ARG A 16 36.38 -9.51 32.82
C ARG A 16 36.03 -8.57 31.65
N ILE A 17 35.87 -7.28 31.92
CA ILE A 17 35.64 -6.20 30.95
C ILE A 17 36.88 -5.29 30.89
N LEU A 18 37.52 -5.21 29.72
CA LEU A 18 38.58 -4.23 29.45
C LEU A 18 37.99 -3.02 28.73
N ARG A 19 38.51 -1.82 29.03
CA ARG A 19 38.01 -0.55 28.48
C ARG A 19 39.15 0.25 27.84
N TYR A 20 38.95 0.68 26.60
CA TYR A 20 39.91 1.45 25.83
C TYR A 20 39.24 2.61 25.09
N ASP A 21 39.98 3.69 24.90
CA ASP A 21 39.68 4.75 23.94
C ASP A 21 40.49 4.48 22.65
N GLU A 22 39.81 4.42 21.51
CA GLU A 22 40.40 4.21 20.18
C GLU A 22 40.53 5.55 19.45
N TYR A 23 41.74 5.87 19.03
CA TYR A 23 42.06 7.07 18.25
C TYR A 23 42.57 6.68 16.88
N PHE A 24 42.14 7.41 15.85
CA PHE A 24 42.77 7.34 14.54
C PHE A 24 43.95 8.33 14.49
N ASP A 25 45.17 7.81 14.37
CA ASP A 25 46.36 8.64 14.28
C ASP A 25 46.62 9.06 12.83
N LEU A 26 46.39 10.35 12.54
CA LEU A 26 46.59 10.95 11.23
C LEU A 26 48.05 10.92 10.74
N ARG A 27 49.03 10.68 11.62
CA ARG A 27 50.45 10.60 11.24
C ARG A 27 50.86 9.21 10.79
N THR A 28 50.31 8.18 11.40
CA THR A 28 50.64 6.78 11.12
C THR A 28 49.57 6.08 10.29
N PHE A 29 48.44 6.74 10.03
CA PHE A 29 47.24 6.17 9.42
C PHE A 29 46.80 4.87 10.10
N ALA A 30 47.01 4.76 11.41
CA ALA A 30 46.76 3.57 12.20
C ALA A 30 45.88 3.87 13.42
N LYS A 31 45.12 2.86 13.87
CA LYS A 31 44.30 2.94 15.08
C LYS A 31 45.15 2.65 16.31
N THR A 32 45.06 3.51 17.33
CA THR A 32 45.79 3.34 18.60
C THR A 32 44.81 3.22 19.78
N LEU A 33 45.06 2.26 20.67
CA LEU A 33 44.23 2.00 21.85
C LEU A 33 44.89 2.55 23.12
N ARG A 34 44.15 3.30 23.93
CA ARG A 34 44.60 3.81 25.24
C ARG A 34 43.64 3.32 26.33
N LYS A 35 44.16 2.83 27.47
CA LYS A 35 43.29 2.36 28.57
C LYS A 35 42.50 3.51 29.20
N THR A 36 41.21 3.30 29.44
CA THR A 36 40.30 4.30 30.05
C THR A 36 40.25 4.13 31.59
N ALA A 37 40.15 5.23 32.35
CA ALA A 37 40.27 5.28 33.81
C ALA A 37 38.94 5.15 34.61
N LYS A 38 38.04 4.23 34.25
CA LYS A 38 36.86 3.92 35.11
C LYS A 38 37.21 2.80 36.13
N PRO A 39 36.80 2.91 37.41
CA PRO A 39 37.07 1.89 38.42
C PRO A 39 36.21 0.64 38.15
N ALA A 40 36.84 -0.53 38.07
CA ALA A 40 36.14 -1.81 37.93
C ALA A 40 35.74 -2.37 39.31
N LYS A 41 34.50 -2.86 39.44
CA LYS A 41 34.10 -3.72 40.57
C LYS A 41 34.82 -5.08 40.46
N LYS A 42 35.21 -5.63 41.62
CA LYS A 42 36.05 -6.83 41.75
C LYS A 42 35.27 -8.09 41.40
N ILE A 43 35.75 -8.86 40.41
CA ILE A 43 35.32 -10.23 40.13
C ILE A 43 36.57 -11.09 39.91
N ASN A 44 36.51 -12.35 40.36
CA ASN A 44 37.64 -13.27 40.44
C ASN A 44 37.70 -14.16 39.17
N SER A 45 38.38 -13.72 38.10
CA SER A 45 38.67 -14.58 36.93
C SER A 45 39.78 -13.99 36.05
N LYS A 46 40.58 -14.86 35.40
CA LYS A 46 41.74 -14.49 34.55
C LYS A 46 41.41 -14.21 33.07
N LYS A 47 40.20 -14.53 32.57
CA LYS A 47 39.88 -14.47 31.13
C LYS A 47 38.99 -13.27 30.81
N THR A 48 39.46 -12.36 29.94
CA THR A 48 38.67 -11.25 29.41
C THR A 48 37.54 -11.77 28.53
N VAL A 49 36.31 -11.33 28.79
CA VAL A 49 35.11 -11.69 28.03
C VAL A 49 34.73 -10.57 27.07
N LEU A 50 34.84 -9.31 27.50
CA LEU A 50 34.47 -8.13 26.72
C LEU A 50 35.61 -7.11 26.65
N VAL A 51 35.79 -6.51 25.47
CA VAL A 51 36.66 -5.34 25.28
C VAL A 51 35.82 -4.20 24.74
N VAL A 52 35.62 -3.17 25.54
CA VAL A 52 34.83 -1.98 25.20
C VAL A 52 35.77 -0.92 24.62
N ARG A 53 35.52 -0.49 23.38
CA ARG A 53 36.29 0.52 22.66
C ARG A 53 35.42 1.76 22.43
N ARG A 54 35.79 2.89 23.03
CA ARG A 54 35.20 4.21 22.75
C ARG A 54 35.92 4.82 21.55
N ILE A 55 35.21 4.99 20.45
CA ILE A 55 35.75 5.57 19.22
C ILE A 55 35.76 7.08 19.37
N ILE A 56 36.95 7.66 19.30
CA ILE A 56 37.17 9.09 19.32
C ILE A 56 37.45 9.56 17.90
N ASP A 57 36.67 10.53 17.43
CA ASP A 57 36.83 11.11 16.10
C ASP A 57 38.07 12.01 16.01
N GLU A 58 38.37 12.48 14.79
CA GLU A 58 39.51 13.37 14.52
C GLU A 58 39.44 14.70 15.28
N LYS A 59 38.26 15.09 15.76
CA LYS A 59 38.02 16.31 16.55
C LYS A 59 38.16 16.05 18.06
N GLY A 60 38.52 14.83 18.46
CA GLY A 60 38.64 14.44 19.86
C GLY A 60 37.29 14.18 20.55
N GLN A 61 36.19 14.10 19.79
CA GLN A 61 34.84 13.85 20.31
C GLN A 61 34.50 12.37 20.26
N HIS A 62 33.69 11.92 21.22
CA HIS A 62 33.20 10.55 21.25
C HIS A 62 32.17 10.35 20.14
N SER A 63 32.48 9.46 19.20
CA SER A 63 31.64 9.16 18.02
C SER A 63 30.77 7.91 18.24
N GLY A 64 31.28 6.94 18.99
CA GLY A 64 30.54 5.69 19.25
C GLY A 64 31.28 4.77 20.21
N THR A 65 30.62 3.70 20.63
CA THR A 65 31.22 2.67 21.50
C THR A 65 30.94 1.30 20.91
N GLU A 66 32.02 0.58 20.60
CA GLU A 66 32.02 -0.81 20.14
C GLU A 66 32.41 -1.75 21.28
N VAL A 67 31.92 -2.98 21.22
CA VAL A 67 32.19 -4.04 22.18
C VAL A 67 32.68 -5.27 21.43
N ASP A 68 33.95 -5.64 21.63
CA ASP A 68 34.50 -6.89 21.12
C ASP A 68 34.22 -8.02 22.10
N ILE A 69 33.56 -9.06 21.62
CA ILE A 69 33.22 -10.26 22.38
C ILE A 69 34.33 -11.29 22.19
N LYS A 70 35.04 -11.60 23.27
CA LYS A 70 36.16 -12.57 23.25
C LYS A 70 35.71 -13.99 23.57
N SER A 71 34.54 -14.17 24.19
CA SER A 71 33.95 -15.48 24.43
C SER A 71 33.20 -15.99 23.20
N THR A 72 33.60 -17.16 22.69
CA THR A 72 32.96 -17.81 21.53
C THR A 72 31.53 -18.24 21.84
N ALA A 73 31.28 -18.76 23.05
CA ALA A 73 29.94 -19.19 23.48
C ALA A 73 28.99 -17.99 23.60
N LEU A 74 29.45 -16.89 24.19
CA LEU A 74 28.66 -15.65 24.26
C LEU A 74 28.43 -15.06 22.86
N CYS A 75 29.42 -15.10 21.97
CA CYS A 75 29.26 -14.64 20.59
C CYS A 75 28.19 -15.45 19.84
N GLN A 76 28.20 -16.79 19.96
CA GLN A 76 27.17 -17.65 19.38
C GLN A 76 25.77 -17.37 19.93
N LEU A 77 25.66 -17.11 21.24
CA LEU A 77 24.40 -16.72 21.87
C LEU A 77 23.91 -15.36 21.36
N LEU A 78 24.79 -14.36 21.27
CA LEU A 78 24.41 -13.04 20.75
C LEU A 78 24.04 -13.09 19.26
N LEU A 79 24.69 -13.97 18.48
CA LEU A 79 24.31 -14.25 17.09
C LEU A 79 22.93 -14.91 17.00
N SER A 80 22.60 -15.83 17.91
CA SER A 80 21.28 -16.47 17.92
C SER A 80 20.17 -15.51 18.36
N ILE A 81 20.44 -14.64 19.33
CA ILE A 81 19.53 -13.56 19.75
C ILE A 81 19.28 -12.58 18.58
N ASN A 82 20.31 -12.28 17.79
CA ASN A 82 20.25 -11.32 16.68
C ASN A 82 20.07 -11.96 15.30
N ALA A 83 19.64 -13.22 15.19
CA ALA A 83 19.69 -13.99 13.95
C ALA A 83 18.94 -13.34 12.77
N GLU A 84 17.91 -12.54 13.05
CA GLU A 84 17.12 -11.84 12.03
C GLU A 84 17.38 -10.33 11.96
N VAL A 85 18.33 -9.80 12.74
CA VAL A 85 18.61 -8.35 12.80
C VAL A 85 19.48 -7.95 11.61
N GLU A 86 18.97 -7.06 10.75
CA GLU A 86 19.73 -6.53 9.61
C GLU A 86 20.72 -5.44 10.06
N GLY A 87 21.87 -5.36 9.39
CA GLY A 87 22.88 -4.33 9.67
C GLY A 87 23.71 -4.55 10.93
N GLY A 88 23.51 -5.68 11.63
CA GLY A 88 24.33 -6.06 12.78
C GLY A 88 25.81 -6.19 12.40
N THR A 89 26.67 -5.62 13.22
CA THR A 89 28.13 -5.68 13.02
C THR A 89 28.76 -7.02 13.47
N LEU A 90 27.99 -7.80 14.23
CA LEU A 90 28.42 -9.06 14.82
C LEU A 90 28.41 -10.20 13.81
N THR A 91 29.58 -10.81 13.59
CA THR A 91 29.71 -12.07 12.83
C THR A 91 30.66 -13.02 13.54
N VAL A 92 30.66 -14.30 13.14
CA VAL A 92 31.61 -15.30 13.69
C VAL A 92 33.07 -14.86 13.47
N ASN A 93 33.36 -14.22 12.33
CA ASN A 93 34.72 -13.79 11.97
C ASN A 93 35.07 -12.40 12.50
N ASN A 94 34.07 -11.58 12.83
CA ASN A 94 34.23 -10.26 13.42
C ASN A 94 33.29 -10.14 14.64
N PRO A 95 33.72 -10.63 15.83
CA PRO A 95 32.88 -10.70 17.01
C PRO A 95 32.80 -9.33 17.71
N THR A 96 32.50 -8.27 16.97
CA THR A 96 32.38 -6.90 17.45
C THR A 96 30.96 -6.43 17.23
N MET A 97 30.35 -5.78 18.22
CA MET A 97 29.02 -5.20 18.12
C MET A 97 28.96 -3.78 18.68
N LEU A 98 27.96 -3.00 18.31
CA LEU A 98 27.73 -1.69 18.95
C LEU A 98 27.22 -1.89 20.37
N SER A 99 27.66 -1.03 21.29
CA SER A 99 27.20 -1.05 22.70
C SER A 99 25.67 -1.00 22.85
N LYS A 100 24.98 -0.26 21.98
CA LYS A 100 23.51 -0.18 21.95
C LYS A 100 22.87 -1.49 21.49
N GLU A 101 23.48 -2.21 20.54
CA GLU A 101 23.00 -3.53 20.12
C GLU A 101 23.09 -4.53 21.29
N LEU A 102 24.18 -4.47 22.07
CA LEU A 102 24.34 -5.30 23.26
C LEU A 102 23.29 -4.96 24.35
N PHE A 103 22.93 -3.68 24.48
CA PHE A 103 21.83 -3.25 25.34
C PHE A 103 20.50 -3.92 24.92
N HIS A 104 20.19 -3.98 23.62
CA HIS A 104 18.97 -4.65 23.13
C HIS A 104 18.96 -6.16 23.36
N CYS A 105 20.12 -6.79 23.48
CA CYS A 105 20.21 -8.22 23.79
C CYS A 105 19.84 -8.55 25.25
N ARG A 106 19.73 -7.55 26.14
CA ARG A 106 19.52 -7.74 27.59
C ARG A 106 18.34 -8.69 27.92
N PRO A 107 17.13 -8.56 27.35
CA PRO A 107 16.02 -9.48 27.66
C PRO A 107 16.33 -10.92 27.25
N GLY A 108 16.96 -11.12 26.09
CA GLY A 108 17.37 -12.45 25.61
C GLY A 108 18.46 -13.07 26.48
N LEU A 109 19.41 -12.26 26.94
CA LEU A 109 20.46 -12.68 27.87
C LEU A 109 19.88 -13.09 29.24
N LEU A 110 18.92 -12.33 29.78
CA LEU A 110 18.23 -12.67 31.04
C LEU A 110 17.46 -13.97 30.92
N LYS A 111 16.66 -14.13 29.86
CA LYS A 111 15.93 -15.38 29.60
C LYS A 111 16.88 -16.57 29.52
N ARG A 112 18.00 -16.43 28.78
CA ARG A 112 18.98 -17.50 28.67
C ARG A 112 19.67 -17.81 29.99
N LEU A 113 19.94 -16.80 30.81
CA LEU A 113 20.51 -16.96 32.14
C LEU A 113 19.59 -17.81 33.03
N GLU A 114 18.29 -17.51 33.04
CA GLU A 114 17.27 -18.28 33.77
C GLU A 114 17.20 -19.74 33.29
N GLU A 115 17.20 -19.96 31.96
CA GLU A 115 17.19 -21.30 31.37
C GLU A 115 18.42 -22.14 31.77
N GLU A 116 19.62 -21.56 31.77
CA GLU A 116 20.86 -22.26 32.13
C GLU A 116 20.95 -22.51 33.65
N GLN A 117 20.39 -21.62 34.47
CA GLN A 117 20.31 -21.82 35.93
C GLN A 117 19.30 -22.91 36.32
N ALA A 118 18.28 -23.15 35.50
CA ALA A 118 17.27 -24.18 35.73
C ALA A 118 17.67 -25.58 35.23
N ARG A 119 18.78 -25.70 34.47
CA ARG A 119 19.28 -26.97 33.93
C ARG A 119 20.00 -27.81 34.99
N SER A 120 19.94 -29.13 34.84
CA SER A 120 20.68 -30.08 35.68
C SER A 120 22.18 -30.11 35.39
N ASP A 121 22.60 -29.75 34.17
CA ASP A 121 23.98 -29.66 33.70
C ASP A 121 24.42 -28.19 33.55
N ILE A 122 24.64 -27.52 34.68
CA ILE A 122 24.95 -26.09 34.72
C ILE A 122 26.26 -25.78 33.98
N ASN A 123 26.18 -24.96 32.94
CA ASN A 123 27.36 -24.40 32.28
C ASN A 123 27.79 -23.11 33.01
N GLU A 124 28.59 -23.27 34.07
CA GLU A 124 29.06 -22.15 34.90
C GLU A 124 29.84 -21.09 34.09
N ASP A 125 30.60 -21.50 33.08
CA ASP A 125 31.38 -20.57 32.24
C ASP A 125 30.45 -19.66 31.42
N LEU A 126 29.41 -20.23 30.80
CA LEU A 126 28.43 -19.45 30.03
C LEU A 126 27.60 -18.53 30.93
N ILE A 127 27.17 -19.00 32.10
CA ILE A 127 26.45 -18.17 33.10
C ILE A 127 27.30 -16.96 33.49
N ASN A 128 28.58 -17.16 33.76
CA ASN A 128 29.49 -16.08 34.10
C ASN A 128 29.73 -15.11 32.93
N ASP A 129 29.81 -15.62 31.69
CA ASP A 129 29.97 -14.79 30.50
C ASP A 129 28.72 -13.94 30.22
N ILE A 130 27.52 -14.52 30.36
CA ILE A 130 26.23 -13.80 30.28
C ILE A 130 26.15 -12.74 31.39
N SER A 131 26.50 -13.10 32.62
CA SER A 131 26.50 -12.17 33.76
C SER A 131 27.45 -11.00 33.54
N THR A 132 28.60 -11.24 32.89
CA THR A 132 29.54 -10.17 32.51
C THR A 132 28.93 -9.22 31.47
N ALA A 133 28.19 -9.73 30.49
CA ALA A 133 27.49 -8.91 29.52
C ALA A 133 26.36 -8.08 30.15
N LEU A 134 25.59 -8.68 31.06
CA LEU A 134 24.54 -7.97 31.81
C LEU A 134 25.14 -6.89 32.72
N GLN A 135 26.26 -7.18 33.39
CA GLN A 135 26.99 -6.20 34.20
C GLN A 135 27.44 -4.99 33.36
N PHE A 136 27.97 -5.22 32.15
CA PHE A 136 28.33 -4.13 31.24
C PHE A 136 27.12 -3.22 30.95
N VAL A 137 25.98 -3.82 30.62
CA VAL A 137 24.75 -3.07 30.32
C VAL A 137 24.30 -2.26 31.53
N GLU A 138 24.32 -2.85 32.73
CA GLU A 138 23.94 -2.16 33.97
C GLU A 138 24.89 -1.00 34.32
N GLU A 139 26.20 -1.17 34.11
CA GLU A 139 27.19 -0.14 34.42
C GLU A 139 27.12 1.04 33.44
N ASP A 140 27.17 0.77 32.14
CA ASP A 140 27.31 1.82 31.12
C ASP A 140 25.98 2.48 30.73
N TYR A 141 24.86 1.81 30.96
CA TYR A 141 23.52 2.36 30.73
C TYR A 141 22.75 2.60 32.03
N SER A 142 23.41 2.65 33.20
CA SER A 142 22.76 2.93 34.49
C SER A 142 21.87 4.18 34.48
N ALA A 143 22.34 5.29 33.90
CA ALA A 143 21.55 6.51 33.75
C ALA A 143 20.31 6.27 32.86
N THR A 144 20.53 5.67 31.69
CA THR A 144 19.45 5.30 30.76
C THR A 144 18.42 4.39 31.42
N LEU A 145 18.88 3.37 32.17
CA LEU A 145 18.04 2.43 32.93
C LEU A 145 17.27 3.14 34.05
N GLY A 146 17.86 4.13 34.71
CA GLY A 146 17.19 4.98 35.69
C GLY A 146 16.10 5.86 35.07
N ASP A 147 16.36 6.38 33.88
CA ASP A 147 15.38 7.17 33.11
C ASP A 147 14.25 6.31 32.52
N LEU A 148 14.39 4.97 32.48
CA LEU A 148 13.29 4.06 32.13
C LEU A 148 12.13 4.10 33.12
N ASN A 149 12.26 4.76 34.26
CA ASN A 149 11.11 5.09 35.09
C ASN A 149 10.02 5.84 34.30
N LEU A 150 10.39 6.61 33.26
CA LEU A 150 9.43 7.23 32.35
C LEU A 150 8.58 6.19 31.59
N LEU A 151 9.16 5.03 31.25
CA LEU A 151 8.42 3.93 30.60
C LEU A 151 7.34 3.33 31.52
N ALA A 152 7.49 3.43 32.84
CA ALA A 152 6.45 3.02 33.78
C ALA A 152 5.14 3.82 33.59
N HIS A 153 5.25 5.05 33.08
CA HIS A 153 4.12 5.90 32.71
C HIS A 153 3.81 5.89 31.21
N ASN A 154 4.45 5.00 30.44
CA ASN A 154 4.34 4.94 28.97
C ASN A 154 4.79 6.23 28.27
N GLU A 155 5.75 6.95 28.86
CA GLU A 155 6.33 8.19 28.33
C GLU A 155 7.79 7.99 27.93
N ILE A 156 8.28 8.82 27.00
CA ILE A 156 9.64 8.74 26.47
C ILE A 156 10.16 10.11 26.02
N SER A 157 11.47 10.32 26.13
CA SER A 157 12.16 11.47 25.53
C SER A 157 12.72 11.13 24.15
N TYR A 158 13.01 12.14 23.34
CA TYR A 158 13.53 11.94 21.99
C TYR A 158 14.89 11.19 21.98
N GLU A 159 15.76 11.47 22.94
CA GLU A 159 17.08 10.82 23.06
C GLU A 159 16.98 9.33 23.40
N LEU A 160 15.85 8.90 23.97
CA LEU A 160 15.61 7.54 24.42
C LEU A 160 14.79 6.69 23.44
N LEU A 161 14.39 7.23 22.27
CA LEU A 161 13.62 6.48 21.28
C LEU A 161 14.28 5.15 20.89
N TRP A 162 15.61 5.14 20.71
CA TRP A 162 16.34 3.90 20.41
C TRP A 162 16.12 2.80 21.46
N VAL A 163 15.82 3.12 22.72
CA VAL A 163 15.61 2.13 23.79
C VAL A 163 14.35 1.29 23.58
N VAL A 164 13.25 1.92 23.15
CA VAL A 164 11.96 1.22 22.94
C VAL A 164 11.86 0.57 21.57
N PHE A 165 12.50 1.16 20.55
CA PHE A 165 12.53 0.64 19.20
C PHE A 165 13.60 -0.43 19.03
N GLN A 166 13.30 -1.63 19.52
CA GLN A 166 14.17 -2.78 19.37
C GLN A 166 14.15 -3.31 17.93
N PRO A 167 15.30 -3.69 17.36
CA PRO A 167 15.33 -4.33 16.05
C PRO A 167 14.42 -5.56 15.98
N ASN A 168 13.76 -5.75 14.84
CA ASN A 168 12.73 -6.76 14.58
C ASN A 168 11.47 -6.68 15.45
N ALA A 169 11.29 -5.61 16.21
CA ALA A 169 10.01 -5.35 16.85
C ALA A 169 8.94 -4.98 15.80
N LEU A 170 7.71 -5.41 16.07
CA LEU A 170 6.55 -4.91 15.32
C LEU A 170 6.30 -3.45 15.72
N VAL A 171 6.27 -2.57 14.72
CA VAL A 171 5.95 -1.16 14.85
C VAL A 171 4.54 -0.93 14.36
N TYR A 172 3.74 -0.29 15.21
CA TYR A 172 2.39 0.15 14.87
C TYR A 172 2.42 1.59 14.37
N ARG A 173 1.58 1.86 13.37
CA ARG A 173 1.28 3.20 12.84
C ARG A 173 -0.18 3.24 12.42
N TYR A 174 -0.86 4.37 12.62
CA TYR A 174 -2.13 4.61 11.94
C TYR A 174 -1.85 5.29 10.58
N HIS A 175 -2.15 4.60 9.48
CA HIS A 175 -1.78 5.07 8.15
C HIS A 175 -2.55 6.35 7.78
N PRO A 176 -1.87 7.51 7.56
CA PRO A 176 -2.51 8.82 7.56
C PRO A 176 -3.41 9.07 6.35
N HIS A 177 -3.19 8.37 5.24
CA HIS A 177 -3.95 8.62 4.00
C HIS A 177 -5.12 7.65 3.79
N THR A 178 -4.93 6.36 4.11
CA THR A 178 -5.98 5.34 3.98
C THR A 178 -6.80 5.14 5.26
N GLU A 179 -6.32 5.66 6.40
CA GLU A 179 -6.99 5.60 7.72
C GLU A 179 -7.21 4.17 8.21
N GLN A 180 -6.10 3.43 8.35
CA GLN A 180 -6.09 2.02 8.78
C GLN A 180 -4.90 1.75 9.70
N ASP A 181 -5.07 0.78 10.61
CA ASP A 181 -4.01 0.30 11.49
C ASP A 181 -2.94 -0.45 10.69
N GLN A 182 -1.68 -0.04 10.73
CA GLN A 182 -0.60 -0.70 9.99
C GLN A 182 0.43 -1.28 10.96
N LEU A 183 0.88 -2.50 10.68
CA LEU A 183 2.04 -3.08 11.32
C LEU A 183 3.20 -3.18 10.34
N LEU A 184 4.39 -2.93 10.86
CA LEU A 184 5.65 -2.92 10.14
C LEU A 184 6.70 -3.64 10.97
N LEU A 185 7.73 -4.18 10.32
CA LEU A 185 8.84 -4.83 11.02
C LEU A 185 10.05 -3.89 11.06
N LEU A 186 10.41 -3.38 12.23
CA LEU A 186 11.57 -2.50 12.35
C LEU A 186 12.85 -3.26 12.03
N ARG A 187 13.73 -2.66 11.22
CA ARG A 187 15.10 -3.17 11.00
C ARG A 187 16.14 -2.30 11.65
N THR A 188 16.12 -1.02 11.33
CA THR A 188 17.11 -0.06 11.83
C THR A 188 16.45 1.23 12.29
N LEU A 189 17.12 1.90 13.22
CA LEU A 189 16.78 3.22 13.72
C LEU A 189 18.02 4.10 13.69
N GLU A 190 17.92 5.25 13.03
CA GLU A 190 19.04 6.19 12.89
C GLU A 190 18.63 7.62 13.23
N TYR A 191 19.46 8.31 14.01
CA TYR A 191 19.29 9.74 14.27
C TYR A 191 19.95 10.53 13.13
N LYS A 192 19.14 11.30 12.41
CA LYS A 192 19.58 12.08 11.25
C LYS A 192 19.29 13.56 11.42
N ARG A 193 19.93 14.37 10.57
CA ARG A 193 19.77 15.83 10.53
C ARG A 193 19.44 16.24 9.10
N ARG A 194 18.35 16.99 8.93
CA ARG A 194 17.93 17.53 7.63
C ARG A 194 18.81 18.72 7.22
N PRO A 195 18.86 19.08 5.92
CA PRO A 195 19.59 20.25 5.45
C PRO A 195 19.17 21.57 6.12
N ASN A 196 17.90 21.70 6.53
CA ASN A 196 17.38 22.85 7.27
C ASN A 196 17.84 22.90 8.75
N GLY A 197 18.63 21.92 9.20
CA GLY A 197 19.17 21.84 10.56
C GLY A 197 18.29 21.09 11.56
N SER A 198 17.05 20.72 11.21
CA SER A 198 16.17 19.94 12.08
C SER A 198 16.65 18.50 12.26
N TYR A 199 16.44 17.94 13.46
CA TYR A 199 16.76 16.55 13.77
C TYR A 199 15.51 15.68 13.65
N TYR A 200 15.70 14.43 13.22
CA TYR A 200 14.67 13.42 13.16
C TYR A 200 15.28 12.03 13.38
N VAL A 201 14.42 11.08 13.76
CA VAL A 201 14.75 9.66 13.79
C VAL A 201 14.14 9.01 12.57
N GLU A 202 14.97 8.32 11.80
CA GLU A 202 14.56 7.48 10.68
C GLU A 202 14.34 6.04 11.17
N LEU A 203 13.13 5.52 10.99
CA LEU A 203 12.80 4.12 11.19
C LEU A 203 12.76 3.45 9.83
N ALA A 204 13.67 2.50 9.59
CA ALA A 204 13.65 1.70 8.38
C ALA A 204 12.92 0.39 8.68
N CYS A 205 11.73 0.24 8.09
CA CYS A 205 10.84 -0.88 8.39
C CYS A 205 10.55 -1.72 7.14
N ASP A 206 10.39 -3.02 7.34
CA ASP A 206 9.89 -3.93 6.32
C ASP A 206 8.36 -4.04 6.35
N CYS A 207 7.81 -4.18 5.15
CA CYS A 207 6.45 -4.62 4.89
C CYS A 207 6.43 -5.65 3.75
N ILE A 208 5.37 -6.46 3.67
CA ILE A 208 5.12 -7.31 2.51
C ILE A 208 4.33 -6.50 1.48
N ASN A 209 4.84 -6.40 0.26
CA ASN A 209 4.22 -5.66 -0.85
C ASN A 209 4.21 -6.50 -2.14
N ASP A 210 3.29 -6.15 -3.05
CA ASP A 210 3.34 -6.53 -4.45
C ASP A 210 3.51 -5.25 -5.28
N ASP A 211 4.70 -5.06 -5.84
CA ASP A 211 5.04 -3.82 -6.56
C ASP A 211 4.61 -3.83 -8.03
N GLY A 212 3.86 -4.85 -8.45
CA GLY A 212 3.47 -5.11 -9.84
C GLY A 212 4.53 -5.87 -10.66
N THR A 213 5.69 -6.15 -10.09
CA THR A 213 6.77 -6.93 -10.74
C THR A 213 7.23 -8.09 -9.87
N ALA A 214 7.25 -7.89 -8.56
CA ALA A 214 7.61 -8.89 -7.58
C ALA A 214 6.73 -8.78 -6.34
N PHE A 215 6.58 -9.91 -5.67
CA PHE A 215 5.95 -10.03 -4.36
C PHE A 215 7.03 -10.34 -3.32
N GLY A 216 7.02 -9.64 -2.19
CA GLY A 216 7.96 -9.90 -1.10
C GLY A 216 8.17 -8.71 -0.17
N LEU A 217 9.34 -8.66 0.45
CA LEU A 217 9.71 -7.59 1.38
C LEU A 217 10.06 -6.32 0.62
N ALA A 218 9.40 -5.23 0.99
CA ALA A 218 9.71 -3.87 0.59
C ALA A 218 10.06 -3.05 1.84
N ARG A 219 10.78 -1.94 1.63
CA ARG A 219 11.19 -1.06 2.73
C ARG A 219 10.38 0.23 2.72
N GLU A 220 9.77 0.52 3.86
CA GLU A 220 9.12 1.79 4.18
C GLU A 220 9.98 2.56 5.19
N ILE A 221 10.09 3.87 4.98
CA ILE A 221 10.82 4.77 5.89
C ILE A 221 9.82 5.64 6.63
N ILE A 222 9.92 5.69 7.96
CA ILE A 222 9.10 6.55 8.81
C ILE A 222 10.02 7.53 9.55
N GLU A 223 9.67 8.82 9.51
CA GLU A 223 10.46 9.88 10.16
C GLU A 223 9.75 10.43 11.39
N ILE A 224 10.33 10.26 12.58
CA ILE A 224 9.86 10.89 13.82
C ILE A 224 10.65 12.18 14.05
N ASP A 225 9.98 13.32 13.95
CA ASP A 225 10.59 14.63 14.22
C ASP A 225 11.04 14.77 15.68
N ALA A 226 12.14 15.50 15.89
CA ALA A 226 12.62 15.82 17.22
C ALA A 226 11.59 16.62 18.04
N PHE A 227 11.37 16.18 19.27
CA PHE A 227 10.48 16.82 20.23
C PHE A 227 11.20 17.08 21.55
N ARG A 228 10.68 18.03 22.34
CA ARG A 228 11.24 18.41 23.64
C ARG A 228 10.43 17.79 24.77
N GLY A 229 11.12 17.38 25.83
CA GLY A 229 10.50 16.80 27.02
C GLY A 229 10.01 15.37 26.83
N ALA A 230 9.27 14.88 27.81
CA ALA A 230 8.64 13.57 27.76
C ALA A 230 7.33 13.62 26.95
N ARG A 231 7.10 12.61 26.12
CA ARG A 231 5.88 12.43 25.34
C ARG A 231 5.36 11.01 25.52
N ARG A 232 4.04 10.82 25.51
CA ARG A 232 3.47 9.46 25.53
C ARG A 232 3.90 8.71 24.27
N ILE A 233 4.31 7.46 24.43
CA ILE A 233 4.75 6.60 23.32
C ILE A 233 3.64 6.47 22.27
N GLN A 234 2.38 6.39 22.69
CA GLN A 234 1.23 6.26 21.79
C GLN A 234 0.90 7.55 21.01
N ASP A 235 1.43 8.71 21.41
CA ASP A 235 1.24 9.97 20.68
C ASP A 235 2.26 10.14 19.55
N LEU A 236 3.24 9.23 19.43
CA LEU A 236 4.18 9.20 18.31
C LEU A 236 3.47 8.74 17.04
N ILE A 237 3.94 9.19 15.88
CA ILE A 237 3.37 8.80 14.58
C ILE A 237 3.51 7.30 14.29
N ALA A 238 4.49 6.65 14.93
CA ALA A 238 4.72 5.23 14.92
C ALA A 238 5.40 4.85 16.25
N PHE A 239 5.13 3.65 16.76
CA PHE A 239 5.70 3.17 18.02
C PHE A 239 5.66 1.64 18.10
N PRO A 240 6.47 1.00 18.98
CA PRO A 240 6.45 -0.46 19.11
C PRO A 240 5.08 -0.95 19.59
N LEU A 241 4.55 -1.98 18.93
CA LEU A 241 3.22 -2.54 19.16
C LEU A 241 3.02 -3.02 20.61
N SER A 242 4.09 -3.40 21.32
CA SER A 242 4.06 -3.76 22.73
C SER A 242 3.48 -2.68 23.65
N HIS A 243 3.59 -1.40 23.25
CA HIS A 243 3.05 -0.27 24.01
C HIS A 243 1.61 0.11 23.63
N HIS A 244 0.99 -0.60 22.68
CA HIS A 244 -0.38 -0.37 22.26
C HIS A 244 -1.37 -1.09 23.18
N THR A 245 -2.40 -0.39 23.67
CA THR A 245 -3.44 -0.98 24.57
C THR A 245 -4.18 -2.16 23.94
N ARG A 246 -4.51 -2.05 22.65
CA ARG A 246 -5.15 -3.09 21.82
C ARG A 246 -4.18 -4.02 21.06
N ASN A 247 -3.00 -4.32 21.61
CA ASN A 247 -1.94 -5.10 20.93
C ASN A 247 -2.48 -6.42 20.31
N GLU A 248 -3.15 -7.27 21.10
CA GLU A 248 -3.66 -8.56 20.61
C GLU A 248 -4.72 -8.41 19.49
N GLN A 249 -5.62 -7.43 19.62
CA GLN A 249 -6.64 -7.15 18.61
C GLN A 249 -6.01 -6.69 17.30
N ILE A 250 -5.01 -5.80 17.36
CA ILE A 250 -4.32 -5.30 16.17
C ILE A 250 -3.55 -6.42 15.48
N ARG A 251 -2.90 -7.33 16.23
CA ARG A 251 -2.25 -8.52 15.65
C ARG A 251 -3.25 -9.37 14.88
N ALA A 252 -4.41 -9.67 15.48
CA ALA A 252 -5.44 -10.47 14.83
C ALA A 252 -5.98 -9.77 13.56
N MET A 253 -6.27 -8.48 13.64
CA MET A 253 -6.73 -7.69 12.48
C MET A 253 -5.70 -7.65 11.35
N ALA A 254 -4.42 -7.46 11.69
CA ALA A 254 -3.33 -7.43 10.72
C ALA A 254 -3.12 -8.80 10.06
N LEU A 255 -3.24 -9.89 10.82
CA LEU A 255 -3.15 -11.25 10.30
C LEU A 255 -4.26 -11.54 9.27
N GLU A 256 -5.51 -11.22 9.59
CA GLU A 256 -6.65 -11.41 8.67
C GLU A 256 -6.52 -10.54 7.43
N ARG A 257 -6.04 -9.30 7.58
CA ARG A 257 -5.76 -8.43 6.45
C ARG A 257 -4.65 -8.98 5.56
N GLY A 258 -3.58 -9.52 6.15
CA GLY A 258 -2.52 -10.18 5.40
C GLY A 258 -3.03 -11.35 4.57
N LYS A 259 -3.90 -12.19 5.15
CA LYS A 259 -4.57 -13.26 4.40
C LYS A 259 -5.41 -12.73 3.25
N LYS A 260 -6.16 -11.64 3.48
CA LYS A 260 -6.93 -10.96 2.42
C LYS A 260 -6.00 -10.46 1.30
N PHE A 261 -4.89 -9.79 1.63
CA PHE A 261 -3.92 -9.29 0.66
C PHE A 261 -3.36 -10.41 -0.23
N ILE A 262 -2.98 -11.53 0.37
CA ILE A 262 -2.42 -12.69 -0.35
C ILE A 262 -3.47 -13.33 -1.26
N GLY A 263 -4.71 -13.41 -0.77
CA GLY A 263 -5.86 -13.92 -1.51
C GLY A 263 -6.31 -13.04 -2.68
N LEU A 264 -5.85 -11.79 -2.78
CA LEU A 264 -6.14 -10.93 -3.93
C LEU A 264 -5.52 -11.51 -5.20
N LYS A 265 -6.39 -11.80 -6.16
CA LYS A 265 -5.99 -12.13 -7.53
C LYS A 265 -5.28 -10.93 -8.16
N LYS A 266 -4.37 -11.21 -9.11
CA LYS A 266 -3.61 -10.17 -9.84
C LYS A 266 -4.50 -9.07 -10.44
N HIS A 267 -5.67 -9.46 -10.93
CA HIS A 267 -6.72 -8.55 -11.37
C HIS A 267 -7.97 -8.89 -10.56
N SER A 268 -8.41 -7.96 -9.72
CA SER A 268 -9.57 -8.17 -8.85
C SER A 268 -10.44 -6.92 -8.80
N TYR A 269 -11.75 -7.14 -8.98
CA TYR A 269 -12.74 -6.06 -9.11
C TYR A 269 -13.58 -6.00 -7.84
N HIS A 270 -13.57 -4.85 -7.19
CA HIS A 270 -14.16 -4.65 -5.87
C HIS A 270 -15.00 -3.38 -5.80
N GLU A 271 -15.87 -3.32 -4.80
CA GLU A 271 -16.51 -2.07 -4.37
C GLU A 271 -15.70 -1.46 -3.23
N ILE A 272 -15.65 -0.14 -3.17
CA ILE A 272 -14.99 0.59 -2.09
C ILE A 272 -15.77 1.87 -1.75
N SER A 273 -15.72 2.21 -0.46
CA SER A 273 -16.12 3.52 0.03
C SER A 273 -15.13 4.03 1.06
N GLY A 274 -14.87 5.33 1.03
CA GLY A 274 -14.04 6.02 2.01
C GLY A 274 -12.68 6.45 1.45
N PRO A 275 -11.74 6.81 2.32
CA PRO A 275 -10.50 7.41 1.86
C PRO A 275 -9.54 6.47 1.15
N ALA A 276 -8.89 7.06 0.15
CA ALA A 276 -7.77 6.52 -0.59
C ALA A 276 -6.68 7.57 -0.72
N MET A 277 -5.51 7.14 -1.20
CA MET A 277 -4.35 7.99 -1.37
C MET A 277 -3.92 8.04 -2.83
N ARG A 278 -3.40 9.20 -3.24
CA ARG A 278 -2.73 9.36 -4.53
C ARG A 278 -1.60 10.35 -4.40
N GLU A 279 -0.75 10.41 -5.41
CA GLU A 279 0.25 11.46 -5.53
C GLU A 279 -0.15 12.48 -6.57
N LYS A 280 0.21 13.72 -6.32
CA LYS A 280 0.15 14.79 -7.31
C LYS A 280 1.41 15.61 -7.21
N MET A 281 1.98 15.93 -8.37
CA MET A 281 3.05 16.90 -8.46
C MET A 281 2.52 18.30 -8.12
N ASN A 282 3.19 19.00 -7.21
CA ASN A 282 2.88 20.39 -6.87
C ASN A 282 3.56 21.35 -7.87
N GLU A 283 3.29 22.66 -7.73
CA GLU A 283 3.89 23.71 -8.57
C GLU A 283 5.43 23.77 -8.46
N ALA A 284 5.98 23.26 -7.36
CA ALA A 284 7.42 23.16 -7.10
C ALA A 284 8.05 21.87 -7.66
N TRP A 285 7.33 21.10 -8.49
CA TRP A 285 7.78 19.83 -9.07
C TRP A 285 8.07 18.73 -8.04
N GLU A 286 7.49 18.84 -6.85
CA GLU A 286 7.55 17.82 -5.80
C GLU A 286 6.28 16.97 -5.82
N TYR A 287 6.43 15.65 -5.77
CA TYR A 287 5.30 14.74 -5.55
C TYR A 287 4.86 14.82 -4.10
N ARG A 288 3.58 15.12 -3.89
CA ARG A 288 2.97 15.06 -2.55
C ARG A 288 1.81 14.08 -2.55
N GLN A 289 1.72 13.33 -1.45
CA GLN A 289 0.62 12.41 -1.20
C GLN A 289 -0.59 13.20 -0.69
N PHE A 290 -1.76 12.92 -1.27
CA PHE A 290 -3.02 13.53 -0.88
C PHE A 290 -4.09 12.46 -0.70
N LYS A 291 -4.94 12.71 0.29
CA LYS A 291 -6.14 11.92 0.57
C LYS A 291 -7.27 12.37 -0.35
N PHE A 292 -8.01 11.43 -0.91
CA PHE A 292 -9.26 11.70 -1.62
C PHE A 292 -10.32 10.68 -1.22
N SER A 293 -11.59 11.07 -1.34
CA SER A 293 -12.70 10.17 -1.05
C SER A 293 -13.02 9.32 -2.28
N THR A 294 -13.17 8.02 -2.07
CA THR A 294 -13.60 7.07 -3.09
C THR A 294 -15.00 6.59 -2.79
N ARG A 295 -15.76 6.36 -3.85
CA ARG A 295 -17.05 5.69 -3.81
C ARG A 295 -17.26 4.97 -5.14
N GLY A 296 -17.67 3.72 -5.06
CA GLY A 296 -18.00 2.90 -6.22
C GLY A 296 -16.94 1.84 -6.45
N ARG A 297 -16.71 1.48 -7.71
CA ARG A 297 -15.93 0.29 -8.06
C ARG A 297 -14.47 0.60 -8.36
N VAL A 298 -13.59 -0.30 -7.95
CA VAL A 298 -12.15 -0.26 -8.16
C VAL A 298 -11.64 -1.55 -8.77
N MET A 299 -10.71 -1.43 -9.72
CA MET A 299 -9.88 -2.55 -10.15
C MET A 299 -8.57 -2.50 -9.41
N ILE A 300 -8.27 -3.54 -8.63
CA ILE A 300 -6.97 -3.74 -7.99
C ILE A 300 -6.09 -4.52 -8.95
N ASP A 301 -5.01 -3.87 -9.37
CA ASP A 301 -4.06 -4.38 -10.36
C ASP A 301 -2.72 -3.66 -10.20
N PRO A 302 -1.81 -4.18 -9.36
CA PRO A 302 -0.49 -3.59 -9.16
C PRO A 302 0.36 -3.53 -10.43
N VAL A 303 0.14 -4.45 -11.39
CA VAL A 303 0.88 -4.51 -12.66
C VAL A 303 0.48 -3.33 -13.54
N ALA A 304 -0.82 -3.14 -13.75
CA ALA A 304 -1.34 -2.00 -14.49
C ALA A 304 -1.03 -0.69 -13.76
N PHE A 305 -1.16 -0.66 -12.43
CA PHE A 305 -0.78 0.50 -11.62
C PHE A 305 0.67 0.92 -11.88
N ARG A 306 1.63 -0.02 -11.88
CA ARG A 306 3.04 0.32 -12.17
C ARG A 306 3.24 0.81 -13.61
N LEU A 307 2.47 0.31 -14.57
CA LEU A 307 2.54 0.74 -15.96
C LEU A 307 2.09 2.19 -16.14
N PHE A 308 0.97 2.57 -15.50
CA PHE A 308 0.37 3.90 -15.64
C PHE A 308 0.90 4.93 -14.63
N GLU A 309 1.36 4.48 -13.45
CA GLU A 309 1.92 5.31 -12.37
C GLU A 309 3.35 4.86 -12.00
N PRO A 310 4.32 4.88 -12.94
CA PRO A 310 5.65 4.29 -12.72
C PRO A 310 6.51 5.02 -11.68
N ASN A 311 6.21 6.30 -11.41
CA ASN A 311 6.97 7.17 -10.51
C ASN A 311 6.32 7.32 -9.12
N CYS A 312 5.27 6.55 -8.83
CA CYS A 312 4.55 6.61 -7.57
C CYS A 312 5.45 6.22 -6.37
N THR A 313 5.60 7.10 -5.38
CA THR A 313 6.55 6.90 -4.28
C THR A 313 6.03 5.97 -3.17
N TYR A 314 4.72 5.81 -3.02
CA TYR A 314 4.13 4.84 -2.10
C TYR A 314 4.02 3.41 -2.67
N ASN A 315 4.46 3.17 -3.91
CA ASN A 315 4.64 1.82 -4.43
C ASN A 315 6.06 1.34 -4.13
N PHE A 316 6.28 0.87 -2.89
CA PHE A 316 7.60 0.46 -2.43
C PHE A 316 8.14 -0.74 -3.21
N ARG A 317 9.35 -0.59 -3.76
CA ARG A 317 10.00 -1.67 -4.52
C ARG A 317 10.34 -2.85 -3.62
N VAL A 318 10.05 -4.05 -4.09
CA VAL A 318 10.41 -5.28 -3.40
C VAL A 318 11.92 -5.51 -3.53
N HIS A 319 12.63 -5.50 -2.39
CA HIS A 319 14.07 -5.75 -2.32
C HIS A 319 14.40 -7.24 -2.13
N ARG A 320 13.48 -8.01 -1.52
CA ARG A 320 13.62 -9.46 -1.35
C ARG A 320 12.34 -10.19 -1.70
N ARG A 321 12.38 -11.05 -2.72
CA ARG A 321 11.24 -11.85 -3.19
C ARG A 321 10.86 -12.92 -2.16
N LEU A 322 9.57 -13.18 -2.06
CA LEU A 322 9.00 -14.26 -1.24
C LEU A 322 7.94 -15.03 -2.04
N GLU A 323 7.64 -16.24 -1.58
CA GLU A 323 6.56 -17.07 -2.13
C GLU A 323 5.25 -16.74 -1.40
N ARG A 324 4.18 -16.43 -2.17
CA ARG A 324 2.87 -16.04 -1.62
C ARG A 324 2.28 -17.08 -0.65
N ASP A 325 2.50 -18.37 -0.93
CA ASP A 325 1.88 -19.48 -0.19
C ASP A 325 2.67 -19.92 1.06
N ARG A 326 3.82 -19.29 1.34
CA ARG A 326 4.74 -19.71 2.42
C ARG A 326 5.15 -18.55 3.31
N LEU A 327 4.17 -17.75 3.72
CA LEU A 327 4.38 -16.66 4.66
C LEU A 327 4.17 -17.11 6.10
N THR A 328 5.02 -16.64 7.01
CA THR A 328 4.83 -16.81 8.46
C THR A 328 3.71 -15.89 8.95
N ASP A 329 3.15 -16.17 10.13
CA ASP A 329 2.12 -15.30 10.74
C ASP A 329 2.63 -13.86 10.91
N GLN A 330 3.92 -13.69 11.25
CA GLN A 330 4.53 -12.36 11.33
C GLN A 330 4.60 -11.65 9.98
N GLN A 331 4.90 -12.37 8.90
CA GLN A 331 4.90 -11.81 7.55
C GLN A 331 3.49 -11.42 7.08
N HIS A 332 2.47 -12.21 7.42
CA HIS A 332 1.08 -11.82 7.19
C HIS A 332 0.72 -10.52 7.91
N MET A 333 1.13 -10.38 9.18
CA MET A 333 0.84 -9.17 9.97
C MET A 333 1.45 -7.89 9.37
N ILE A 334 2.59 -7.98 8.69
CA ILE A 334 3.27 -6.80 8.09
C ILE A 334 2.94 -6.60 6.61
N CYS A 335 1.89 -7.25 6.09
CA CYS A 335 1.39 -6.95 4.74
C CYS A 335 0.93 -5.50 4.64
N THR A 336 1.24 -4.87 3.50
CA THR A 336 0.81 -3.50 3.21
C THR A 336 -0.72 -3.38 3.36
N PRO A 337 -1.21 -2.31 4.00
CA PRO A 337 -2.64 -2.06 4.09
C PRO A 337 -3.23 -1.45 2.81
N ILE A 338 -2.39 -1.23 1.79
CA ILE A 338 -2.72 -0.49 0.57
C ILE A 338 -2.87 -1.47 -0.59
N ALA A 339 -4.01 -1.41 -1.27
CA ALA A 339 -4.24 -2.09 -2.55
C ALA A 339 -4.07 -1.08 -3.70
N LEU A 340 -3.16 -1.35 -4.63
CA LEU A 340 -2.87 -0.48 -5.76
C LEU A 340 -3.83 -0.75 -6.93
N GLY A 341 -4.45 0.28 -7.48
CA GLY A 341 -5.42 0.10 -8.56
C GLY A 341 -6.00 1.38 -9.15
N PHE A 342 -7.16 1.24 -9.80
CA PHE A 342 -7.89 2.34 -10.42
C PHE A 342 -9.35 2.37 -9.97
N CYS A 343 -9.86 3.55 -9.63
CA CYS A 343 -11.26 3.77 -9.29
C CYS A 343 -12.03 4.30 -10.50
N PHE A 344 -13.06 3.57 -10.94
CA PHE A 344 -13.89 3.96 -12.08
C PHE A 344 -14.82 5.14 -11.75
N GLY A 345 -15.23 5.28 -10.50
CA GLY A 345 -16.13 6.36 -10.08
C GLY A 345 -15.50 7.74 -10.14
N VAL A 346 -14.23 7.86 -9.72
CA VAL A 346 -13.48 9.12 -9.76
C VAL A 346 -12.44 9.17 -10.89
N LYS A 347 -12.26 8.07 -11.63
CA LYS A 347 -11.37 7.92 -12.80
C LYS A 347 -9.91 8.22 -12.48
N MET A 348 -9.45 7.69 -11.35
CA MET A 348 -8.09 7.95 -10.84
C MET A 348 -7.43 6.66 -10.38
N TRP A 349 -6.12 6.58 -10.65
CA TRP A 349 -5.21 5.64 -10.01
C TRP A 349 -4.97 6.05 -8.55
N GLY A 350 -4.81 5.06 -7.67
CA GLY A 350 -4.53 5.32 -6.27
C GLY A 350 -4.19 4.07 -5.45
N GLY A 351 -3.78 4.32 -4.21
CA GLY A 351 -3.70 3.33 -3.15
C GLY A 351 -5.00 3.31 -2.34
N PHE A 352 -5.69 2.18 -2.34
CA PHE A 352 -6.98 1.98 -1.69
C PHE A 352 -6.83 1.23 -0.37
N ALA A 353 -7.70 1.53 0.58
CA ALA A 353 -7.73 0.87 1.87
C ALA A 353 -8.15 -0.60 1.72
N LEU A 354 -7.23 -1.54 1.96
CA LEU A 354 -7.48 -2.98 1.81
C LEU A 354 -8.65 -3.49 2.67
N ASP A 355 -8.83 -2.94 3.88
CA ASP A 355 -9.93 -3.33 4.78
C ASP A 355 -11.29 -2.92 4.23
N ARG A 356 -11.34 -1.90 3.36
CA ARG A 356 -12.59 -1.35 2.79
C ARG A 356 -12.93 -1.93 1.41
N LEU A 357 -12.12 -2.85 0.89
CA LEU A 357 -12.46 -3.57 -0.33
C LEU A 357 -13.56 -4.59 -0.02
N GLU A 358 -14.67 -4.48 -0.75
CA GLU A 358 -15.80 -5.40 -0.65
C GLU A 358 -15.99 -6.13 -1.97
N ASP A 359 -16.52 -7.35 -1.91
CA ASP A 359 -16.90 -8.09 -3.11
C ASP A 359 -18.14 -7.44 -3.73
N ILE A 360 -18.17 -7.43 -5.07
CA ILE A 360 -19.26 -6.79 -5.80
C ILE A 360 -20.51 -7.67 -5.76
N ALA A 361 -21.61 -7.10 -5.25
CA ALA A 361 -22.94 -7.68 -5.40
C ALA A 361 -23.52 -7.31 -6.78
N TRP A 362 -23.30 -8.19 -7.76
CA TRP A 362 -23.80 -8.01 -9.12
C TRP A 362 -25.33 -8.12 -9.20
N SER A 363 -25.95 -7.28 -10.03
CA SER A 363 -27.40 -7.32 -10.26
C SER A 363 -27.73 -7.93 -11.62
N GLU A 364 -28.00 -9.24 -11.64
CA GLU A 364 -28.42 -9.94 -12.87
C GLU A 364 -29.81 -9.49 -13.34
N GLU A 365 -30.70 -9.06 -12.43
CA GLU A 365 -32.03 -8.60 -12.80
C GLU A 365 -32.05 -7.20 -13.44
N ALA A 366 -30.99 -6.40 -13.27
CA ALA A 366 -30.95 -5.02 -13.76
C ALA A 366 -31.27 -4.92 -15.25
N PHE A 367 -30.76 -5.86 -16.06
CA PHE A 367 -31.05 -5.89 -17.51
C PHE A 367 -32.49 -6.33 -17.81
N GLN A 368 -33.05 -7.23 -17.01
CA GLN A 368 -34.44 -7.66 -17.14
C GLN A 368 -35.42 -6.53 -16.78
N GLU A 369 -35.06 -5.71 -15.79
CA GLU A 369 -35.85 -4.56 -15.34
C GLU A 369 -35.88 -3.39 -16.33
N LEU A 370 -35.01 -3.36 -17.35
CA LEU A 370 -35.06 -2.31 -18.38
C LEU A 370 -36.40 -2.33 -19.12
N VAL A 371 -36.99 -1.16 -19.34
CA VAL A 371 -38.19 -1.01 -20.18
C VAL A 371 -37.76 -0.92 -21.64
N LEU A 372 -37.41 -2.07 -22.21
CA LEU A 372 -36.96 -2.27 -23.58
C LEU A 372 -37.76 -3.37 -24.27
N GLY A 373 -37.97 -3.25 -25.58
CA GLY A 373 -38.71 -4.24 -26.34
C GLY A 373 -38.02 -5.62 -26.32
N PRO A 374 -38.77 -6.75 -26.31
CA PRO A 374 -38.20 -8.09 -26.17
C PRO A 374 -37.21 -8.44 -27.30
N LYS A 375 -37.46 -7.94 -28.52
CA LYS A 375 -36.54 -8.11 -29.65
C LYS A 375 -35.20 -7.41 -29.42
N GLN A 376 -35.22 -6.18 -28.90
CA GLN A 376 -34.01 -5.40 -28.60
C GLN A 376 -33.21 -6.08 -27.48
N LYS A 377 -33.87 -6.48 -26.39
CA LYS A 377 -33.23 -7.24 -25.30
C LYS A 377 -32.55 -8.51 -25.81
N LYS A 378 -33.24 -9.29 -26.64
CA LYS A 378 -32.71 -10.54 -27.21
C LYS A 378 -31.50 -10.27 -28.13
N LEU A 379 -31.55 -9.23 -28.96
CA LEU A 379 -30.44 -8.83 -29.83
C LEU A 379 -29.19 -8.48 -29.02
N ILE A 380 -29.32 -7.54 -28.08
CA ILE A 380 -28.20 -7.08 -27.23
C ILE A 380 -27.61 -8.29 -26.49
N HIS A 381 -28.45 -9.06 -25.80
CA HIS A 381 -28.01 -10.22 -25.03
C HIS A 381 -27.26 -11.24 -25.91
N SER A 382 -27.73 -11.49 -27.13
CA SER A 382 -27.09 -12.44 -28.05
C SER A 382 -25.72 -11.94 -28.55
N LEU A 383 -25.61 -10.64 -28.87
CA LEU A 383 -24.36 -10.03 -29.33
C LEU A 383 -23.27 -10.07 -28.25
N PHE A 384 -23.64 -9.70 -27.02
CA PHE A 384 -22.73 -9.71 -25.88
C PHE A 384 -22.27 -11.12 -25.48
N LYS A 385 -23.21 -12.08 -25.50
CA LYS A 385 -22.88 -13.49 -25.24
C LYS A 385 -21.96 -14.06 -26.31
N SER A 386 -22.21 -13.74 -27.58
CA SER A 386 -21.35 -14.17 -28.69
C SER A 386 -19.96 -13.53 -28.63
N HIS A 387 -19.85 -12.25 -28.25
CA HIS A 387 -18.56 -11.57 -28.11
C HIS A 387 -17.75 -12.15 -26.94
N SER A 388 -18.40 -12.40 -25.81
CA SER A 388 -17.78 -13.05 -24.65
C SER A 388 -17.25 -14.45 -24.97
N ALA A 389 -17.94 -15.22 -25.82
CA ALA A 389 -17.48 -16.53 -26.29
C ALA A 389 -16.36 -16.44 -27.36
N ARG A 390 -16.36 -15.41 -28.21
CA ARG A 390 -15.36 -15.21 -29.28
C ARG A 390 -14.01 -14.69 -28.79
N ALA A 391 -13.97 -14.01 -27.65
CA ALA A 391 -12.73 -13.58 -27.01
C ALA A 391 -11.74 -14.75 -26.75
N ALA A 392 -12.22 -16.00 -26.79
CA ALA A 392 -11.41 -17.19 -26.64
C ALA A 392 -10.88 -17.83 -27.95
N VAL A 393 -11.37 -17.49 -29.16
CA VAL A 393 -11.18 -18.40 -30.33
C VAL A 393 -10.88 -17.77 -31.72
N PHE A 394 -10.92 -16.46 -31.97
CA PHE A 394 -10.76 -15.95 -33.36
C PHE A 394 -9.70 -14.87 -33.58
N ASP A 395 -8.87 -15.05 -34.61
CA ASP A 395 -7.98 -14.06 -35.22
C ASP A 395 -8.43 -13.88 -36.67
N ASP A 396 -8.76 -12.65 -37.08
CA ASP A 396 -9.15 -12.31 -38.45
C ASP A 396 -7.89 -12.21 -39.35
N ILE A 397 -8.08 -12.10 -40.66
CA ILE A 397 -7.05 -12.07 -41.73
C ILE A 397 -6.03 -10.94 -41.51
N VAL A 398 -6.39 -9.88 -40.76
CA VAL A 398 -5.48 -8.84 -40.26
C VAL A 398 -5.48 -8.85 -38.73
N LYS A 399 -4.31 -9.10 -38.14
CA LYS A 399 -4.12 -9.13 -36.69
C LYS A 399 -4.59 -7.82 -36.05
N GLY A 400 -5.68 -7.88 -35.29
CA GLY A 400 -6.21 -6.77 -34.50
C GLY A 400 -7.39 -5.98 -35.07
N LYS A 401 -7.95 -6.34 -36.24
CA LYS A 401 -9.20 -5.76 -36.76
C LYS A 401 -10.41 -6.66 -36.50
N GLY A 402 -11.60 -6.05 -36.33
CA GLY A 402 -12.88 -6.77 -36.27
C GLY A 402 -13.21 -7.52 -34.97
N LYS A 403 -12.42 -7.34 -33.90
CA LYS A 403 -12.61 -8.05 -32.61
C LYS A 403 -13.44 -7.30 -31.57
N GLY A 404 -13.71 -6.02 -31.79
CA GLY A 404 -14.52 -5.19 -30.88
C GLY A 404 -16.02 -5.41 -31.06
N LEU A 405 -16.80 -5.02 -30.04
CA LEU A 405 -18.26 -4.89 -30.13
C LEU A 405 -18.62 -3.44 -29.83
N ILE A 406 -18.96 -2.68 -30.88
CA ILE A 406 -19.32 -1.27 -30.78
C ILE A 406 -20.82 -1.13 -31.03
N GLY A 407 -21.54 -0.64 -30.03
CA GLY A 407 -22.97 -0.37 -30.09
C GLY A 407 -23.27 1.12 -29.99
N LEU A 408 -24.31 1.59 -30.71
CA LEU A 408 -24.82 2.96 -30.60
C LEU A 408 -26.23 2.96 -30.01
N PHE A 409 -26.42 3.70 -28.91
CA PHE A 409 -27.73 3.98 -28.32
C PHE A 409 -28.16 5.40 -28.64
N CYS A 410 -29.27 5.54 -29.36
CA CYS A 410 -29.75 6.85 -29.80
C CYS A 410 -31.21 7.10 -29.41
N GLY A 411 -31.55 8.33 -29.05
CA GLY A 411 -32.91 8.73 -28.67
C GLY A 411 -32.92 9.93 -27.74
N SER A 412 -34.11 10.37 -27.33
CA SER A 412 -34.29 11.55 -26.46
C SER A 412 -33.60 11.40 -25.09
N PRO A 413 -33.24 12.50 -24.41
CA PRO A 413 -32.72 12.46 -23.04
C PRO A 413 -33.68 11.74 -22.07
N GLY A 414 -33.12 10.95 -21.15
CA GLY A 414 -33.91 10.27 -20.11
C GLY A 414 -34.68 9.02 -20.56
N THR A 415 -34.37 8.46 -21.74
CA THR A 415 -34.97 7.21 -22.26
C THR A 415 -34.30 5.92 -21.79
N GLY A 416 -33.23 6.01 -20.98
CA GLY A 416 -32.56 4.83 -20.39
C GLY A 416 -31.33 4.31 -21.15
N LYS A 417 -30.73 5.13 -22.03
CA LYS A 417 -29.50 4.77 -22.79
C LYS A 417 -28.33 4.38 -21.87
N THR A 418 -27.91 5.30 -20.99
CA THR A 418 -26.84 5.08 -19.99
C THR A 418 -27.17 3.88 -19.08
N LEU A 419 -28.41 3.80 -18.59
CA LEU A 419 -28.87 2.71 -17.73
C LEU A 419 -28.76 1.34 -18.42
N THR A 420 -28.97 1.28 -19.74
CA THR A 420 -28.83 0.04 -20.49
C THR A 420 -27.38 -0.43 -20.52
N ALA A 421 -26.41 0.49 -20.67
CA ALA A 421 -24.99 0.15 -20.62
C ALA A 421 -24.56 -0.31 -19.22
N GLU A 422 -25.05 0.35 -18.16
CA GLU A 422 -24.83 -0.05 -16.77
C GLU A 422 -25.35 -1.47 -16.52
N ALA A 423 -26.61 -1.74 -16.88
CA ALA A 423 -27.22 -3.06 -16.73
C ALA A 423 -26.52 -4.15 -17.54
N LEU A 424 -25.91 -3.81 -18.68
CA LEU A 424 -25.12 -4.74 -19.47
C LEU A 424 -23.79 -5.10 -18.79
N ALA A 425 -23.12 -4.13 -18.19
CA ALA A 425 -21.93 -4.38 -17.39
C ALA A 425 -22.25 -5.26 -16.18
N GLU A 426 -23.38 -5.00 -15.50
CA GLU A 426 -23.88 -5.85 -14.41
C GLU A 426 -24.10 -7.29 -14.86
N MET A 427 -24.92 -7.48 -15.89
CA MET A 427 -25.29 -8.82 -16.39
C MET A 427 -24.08 -9.62 -16.89
N THR A 428 -23.01 -8.95 -17.35
CA THR A 428 -21.81 -9.62 -17.88
C THR A 428 -20.68 -9.74 -16.86
N HIS A 429 -20.87 -9.29 -15.62
CA HIS A 429 -19.86 -9.25 -14.57
C HIS A 429 -18.56 -8.56 -15.02
N ARG A 430 -18.71 -7.43 -15.73
CA ARG A 430 -17.59 -6.65 -16.26
C ARG A 430 -17.52 -5.26 -15.63
N PRO A 431 -16.31 -4.68 -15.48
CA PRO A 431 -16.21 -3.28 -15.09
C PRO A 431 -16.91 -2.38 -16.09
N LEU A 432 -17.58 -1.34 -15.60
CA LEU A 432 -18.09 -0.25 -16.43
C LEU A 432 -17.14 0.93 -16.33
N TYR A 433 -16.56 1.33 -17.46
CA TYR A 433 -15.82 2.59 -17.56
C TYR A 433 -16.68 3.61 -18.29
N SER A 434 -17.36 4.49 -17.54
CA SER A 434 -18.19 5.54 -18.11
C SER A 434 -17.40 6.83 -18.29
N VAL A 435 -17.36 7.39 -19.49
CA VAL A 435 -16.67 8.64 -19.84
C VAL A 435 -17.65 9.55 -20.57
N SER A 436 -17.76 10.80 -20.14
CA SER A 436 -18.57 11.80 -20.85
C SER A 436 -17.75 12.50 -21.94
N ALA A 437 -18.42 13.01 -22.98
CA ALA A 437 -17.73 13.71 -24.06
C ALA A 437 -16.88 14.91 -23.60
N GLY A 438 -17.31 15.61 -22.55
CA GLY A 438 -16.57 16.75 -21.99
C GLY A 438 -15.21 16.37 -21.38
N GLU A 439 -15.02 15.12 -20.97
CA GLU A 439 -13.75 14.66 -20.39
C GLU A 439 -12.66 14.41 -21.42
N LEU A 440 -13.06 14.08 -22.65
CA LEU A 440 -12.15 13.80 -23.77
C LEU A 440 -11.47 15.07 -24.31
N GLY A 441 -12.02 16.25 -24.03
CA GLY A 441 -11.51 17.52 -24.53
C GLY A 441 -12.01 17.84 -25.94
N THR A 442 -11.79 19.09 -26.36
CA THR A 442 -12.21 19.60 -27.68
C THR A 442 -11.02 19.89 -28.60
N GLU A 443 -9.80 19.64 -28.14
CA GLU A 443 -8.59 19.80 -28.94
C GLU A 443 -8.15 18.44 -29.51
N PRO A 444 -7.77 18.35 -30.80
CA PRO A 444 -7.40 17.08 -31.43
C PRO A 444 -6.29 16.30 -30.70
N LYS A 445 -5.27 16.99 -30.19
CA LYS A 445 -4.16 16.36 -29.47
C LYS A 445 -4.61 15.78 -28.13
N GLU A 446 -5.34 16.57 -27.35
CA GLU A 446 -5.87 16.15 -26.05
C GLU A 446 -6.83 14.96 -26.20
N LEU A 447 -7.72 15.01 -27.20
CA LEU A 447 -8.62 13.91 -27.54
C LEU A 447 -7.85 12.63 -27.85
N ASP A 448 -6.82 12.70 -28.70
CA ASP A 448 -6.08 11.50 -29.10
C ASP A 448 -5.35 10.86 -27.91
N GLU A 449 -4.70 11.66 -27.07
CA GLU A 449 -3.99 11.20 -25.87
C GLU A 449 -4.97 10.57 -24.86
N LYS A 450 -6.05 11.27 -24.52
CA LYS A 450 -7.03 10.78 -23.53
C LYS A 450 -7.81 9.57 -24.03
N LEU A 451 -8.28 9.60 -25.27
CA LEU A 451 -9.06 8.50 -25.82
C LEU A 451 -8.19 7.24 -25.93
N THR A 452 -6.93 7.36 -26.35
CA THR A 452 -5.99 6.22 -26.38
C THR A 452 -5.85 5.60 -24.99
N LEU A 453 -5.58 6.42 -23.96
CA LEU A 453 -5.45 5.95 -22.58
C LEU A 453 -6.73 5.26 -22.07
N ILE A 454 -7.90 5.84 -22.35
CA ILE A 454 -9.20 5.28 -21.93
C ILE A 454 -9.44 3.92 -22.60
N LEU A 455 -9.16 3.81 -23.91
CA LEU A 455 -9.33 2.57 -24.67
C LEU A 455 -8.38 1.49 -24.16
N GLU A 456 -7.12 1.83 -23.87
CA GLU A 456 -6.14 0.92 -23.28
C GLU A 456 -6.59 0.40 -21.91
N ILE A 457 -7.01 1.29 -21.00
CA ILE A 457 -7.51 0.90 -19.68
C ILE A 457 -8.74 -0.03 -19.80
N ALA A 458 -9.71 0.34 -20.66
CA ALA A 458 -10.90 -0.47 -20.85
C ALA A 458 -10.56 -1.86 -21.43
N GLN A 459 -9.61 -1.93 -22.35
CA GLN A 459 -9.16 -3.19 -22.95
C GLN A 459 -8.40 -4.06 -21.96
N THR A 460 -7.49 -3.51 -21.16
CA THR A 460 -6.69 -4.25 -20.16
C THR A 460 -7.57 -5.06 -19.21
N TRP A 461 -8.73 -4.52 -18.84
CA TRP A 461 -9.65 -5.19 -17.91
C TRP A 461 -10.92 -5.72 -18.56
N ASN A 462 -10.97 -5.77 -19.89
CA ASN A 462 -12.15 -6.21 -20.65
C ASN A 462 -13.45 -5.50 -20.19
N ALA A 463 -13.32 -4.23 -19.82
CA ALA A 463 -14.39 -3.39 -19.33
C ALA A 463 -15.36 -3.03 -20.45
N VAL A 464 -16.62 -2.81 -20.09
CA VAL A 464 -17.58 -2.13 -20.96
C VAL A 464 -17.26 -0.64 -20.91
N LEU A 465 -16.77 -0.09 -22.02
CA LEU A 465 -16.54 1.34 -22.17
C LEU A 465 -17.83 2.03 -22.62
N LEU A 466 -18.33 2.96 -21.81
CA LEU A 466 -19.46 3.81 -22.15
C LEU A 466 -18.94 5.21 -22.47
N LEU A 467 -19.12 5.67 -23.71
CA LEU A 467 -18.92 7.07 -24.10
C LEU A 467 -20.28 7.74 -24.17
N ASP A 468 -20.63 8.46 -23.09
CA ASP A 468 -21.93 9.12 -22.95
C ASP A 468 -21.90 10.50 -23.63
N GLU A 469 -23.00 10.86 -24.30
CA GLU A 469 -23.22 12.15 -24.97
C GLU A 469 -22.17 12.45 -26.07
N SER A 470 -21.89 11.44 -26.90
CA SER A 470 -20.83 11.48 -27.91
C SER A 470 -21.19 12.23 -29.21
N GLU A 471 -22.27 13.01 -29.24
CA GLU A 471 -22.72 13.77 -30.43
C GLU A 471 -21.61 14.61 -31.09
N VAL A 472 -20.74 15.26 -30.31
CA VAL A 472 -19.66 16.11 -30.83
C VAL A 472 -18.68 15.31 -31.71
N PHE A 473 -18.44 14.05 -31.37
CA PHE A 473 -17.49 13.18 -32.09
C PHE A 473 -18.14 12.37 -33.21
N LEU A 474 -19.47 12.19 -33.16
CA LEU A 474 -20.23 11.43 -34.15
C LEU A 474 -20.73 12.30 -35.31
N GLN A 475 -20.69 13.61 -35.15
CA GLN A 475 -21.34 14.58 -36.00
C GLN A 475 -20.72 14.68 -37.42
N ARG A 476 -21.54 14.89 -38.46
CA ARG A 476 -21.12 15.00 -39.87
C ARG A 476 -20.00 16.02 -40.07
N ARG A 477 -18.99 15.63 -40.85
CA ARG A 477 -17.93 16.55 -41.29
C ARG A 477 -18.47 17.64 -42.22
N SER A 478 -17.93 18.85 -42.10
CA SER A 478 -18.34 20.00 -42.92
C SER A 478 -17.11 20.77 -43.42
N SER A 479 -17.19 21.38 -44.60
CA SER A 479 -16.03 22.06 -45.21
C SER A 479 -15.51 23.27 -44.41
N GLY A 480 -16.34 23.85 -43.54
CA GLY A 480 -16.00 25.05 -42.75
C GLY A 480 -15.40 24.78 -41.37
N ASP A 481 -15.40 23.53 -40.88
CA ASP A 481 -15.00 23.20 -39.50
C ASP A 481 -13.86 22.18 -39.47
N VAL A 482 -12.64 22.67 -39.67
CA VAL A 482 -11.42 21.86 -39.70
C VAL A 482 -11.19 21.15 -38.37
N THR A 483 -11.43 21.82 -37.25
CA THR A 483 -11.19 21.28 -35.90
C THR A 483 -12.13 20.11 -35.63
N ARG A 484 -13.44 20.26 -35.86
CA ARG A 484 -14.40 19.16 -35.70
C ARG A 484 -14.10 18.01 -36.64
N ASN A 485 -13.74 18.29 -37.90
CA ASN A 485 -13.36 17.25 -38.84
C ASN A 485 -12.16 16.43 -38.34
N ALA A 486 -11.18 17.09 -37.70
CA ALA A 486 -10.06 16.41 -37.07
C ALA A 486 -10.51 15.54 -35.90
N LEU A 487 -11.37 16.04 -35.00
CA LEU A 487 -11.92 15.26 -33.88
C LEU A 487 -12.65 14.00 -34.36
N VAL A 488 -13.56 14.14 -35.33
CA VAL A 488 -14.32 13.03 -35.94
C VAL A 488 -13.37 12.02 -36.59
N SER A 489 -12.33 12.49 -37.28
CA SER A 489 -11.36 11.62 -37.94
C SER A 489 -10.52 10.81 -36.94
N ILE A 490 -10.09 11.44 -35.84
CA ILE A 490 -9.38 10.76 -34.74
C ILE A 490 -10.29 9.71 -34.11
N PHE A 491 -11.54 10.07 -33.83
CA PHE A 491 -12.51 9.16 -33.22
C PHE A 491 -12.77 7.94 -34.11
N LEU A 492 -13.05 8.12 -35.41
CA LEU A 492 -13.21 7.03 -36.38
C LEU A 492 -12.00 6.10 -36.45
N ARG A 493 -10.78 6.66 -36.43
CA ARG A 493 -9.53 5.89 -36.43
C ARG A 493 -9.44 5.02 -35.17
N GLN A 494 -9.70 5.58 -34.00
CA GLN A 494 -9.60 4.86 -32.72
C GLN A 494 -10.66 3.74 -32.60
N LEU A 495 -11.88 3.96 -33.09
CA LEU A 495 -12.93 2.92 -33.13
C LEU A 495 -12.55 1.72 -34.00
N GLU A 496 -11.78 1.92 -35.08
CA GLU A 496 -11.43 0.85 -36.03
C GLU A 496 -10.50 -0.22 -35.40
N TYR A 497 -9.64 0.19 -34.48
CA TYR A 497 -8.65 -0.69 -33.84
C TYR A 497 -9.07 -1.18 -32.46
N TYR A 498 -10.21 -0.70 -31.94
CA TYR A 498 -10.66 -1.08 -30.61
C TYR A 498 -11.17 -2.52 -30.57
N GLN A 499 -10.63 -3.32 -29.64
CA GLN A 499 -10.93 -4.76 -29.51
C GLN A 499 -11.81 -5.11 -28.30
N GLY A 500 -12.34 -4.12 -27.59
CA GLY A 500 -13.21 -4.30 -26.42
C GLY A 500 -14.70 -4.12 -26.72
N ILE A 501 -15.50 -3.97 -25.66
CA ILE A 501 -16.93 -3.63 -25.77
C ILE A 501 -17.08 -2.12 -25.55
N MET A 502 -17.61 -1.43 -26.55
CA MET A 502 -17.90 0.00 -26.47
C MET A 502 -19.39 0.27 -26.71
N ILE A 503 -19.98 1.10 -25.85
CA ILE A 503 -21.31 1.65 -26.02
C ILE A 503 -21.19 3.16 -26.16
N LEU A 504 -21.69 3.67 -27.28
CA LEU A 504 -21.79 5.09 -27.57
C LEU A 504 -23.24 5.51 -27.30
N THR A 505 -23.45 6.65 -26.67
CA THR A 505 -24.78 7.27 -26.61
C THR A 505 -24.80 8.59 -27.38
N THR A 506 -25.93 8.90 -28.00
CA THR A 506 -26.17 10.20 -28.65
C THR A 506 -27.64 10.59 -28.63
N ASN A 507 -27.90 11.89 -28.62
CA ASN A 507 -29.24 12.43 -28.84
C ASN A 507 -29.49 12.82 -30.30
N LEU A 508 -28.46 12.83 -31.17
CA LEU A 508 -28.50 13.45 -32.51
C LEU A 508 -28.16 12.46 -33.64
N ILE A 509 -28.95 11.38 -33.77
CA ILE A 509 -28.68 10.32 -34.76
C ILE A 509 -28.68 10.81 -36.22
N GLU A 510 -29.55 11.77 -36.55
CA GLU A 510 -29.68 12.30 -37.92
C GLU A 510 -28.48 13.14 -38.36
N GLN A 511 -27.67 13.59 -37.40
CA GLN A 511 -26.48 14.40 -37.65
C GLN A 511 -25.21 13.56 -37.66
N CYS A 512 -25.30 12.24 -37.53
CA CYS A 512 -24.13 11.37 -37.50
C CYS A 512 -23.44 11.27 -38.88
N ASP A 513 -22.11 11.24 -38.88
CA ASP A 513 -21.29 11.01 -40.08
C ASP A 513 -21.50 9.57 -40.57
N ASP A 514 -21.80 9.42 -41.86
CA ASP A 514 -22.13 8.12 -42.46
C ASP A 514 -20.92 7.14 -42.35
N ALA A 515 -19.69 7.64 -42.15
CA ALA A 515 -18.52 6.79 -41.94
C ALA A 515 -18.60 5.90 -40.68
N PHE A 516 -19.45 6.25 -39.70
CA PHE A 516 -19.66 5.44 -38.50
C PHE A 516 -20.44 4.15 -38.76
N GLU A 517 -21.23 4.07 -39.84
CA GLU A 517 -22.01 2.87 -40.18
C GLU A 517 -21.12 1.63 -40.36
N SER A 518 -19.89 1.82 -40.86
CA SER A 518 -18.91 0.75 -41.06
C SER A 518 -18.24 0.24 -39.77
N ARG A 519 -18.38 0.95 -38.65
CA ARG A 519 -17.70 0.66 -37.37
C ARG A 519 -18.67 0.31 -36.24
N ILE A 520 -19.94 0.69 -36.37
CA ILE A 520 -21.00 0.37 -35.41
C ILE A 520 -21.62 -0.97 -35.80
N HIS A 521 -21.53 -1.95 -34.90
CA HIS A 521 -22.03 -3.31 -35.12
C HIS A 521 -23.54 -3.41 -34.93
N PHE A 522 -24.09 -2.58 -34.04
CA PHE A 522 -25.53 -2.50 -33.82
C PHE A 522 -25.93 -1.11 -33.32
N SER A 523 -27.09 -0.65 -33.76
CA SER A 523 -27.69 0.61 -33.32
C SER A 523 -29.07 0.37 -32.76
N ILE A 524 -29.37 0.96 -31.61
CA ILE A 524 -30.65 0.83 -30.93
C ILE A 524 -31.25 2.21 -30.75
N ARG A 525 -32.39 2.40 -31.41
CA ARG A 525 -33.21 3.60 -31.28
C ARG A 525 -34.17 3.43 -30.11
N TYR A 526 -34.08 4.37 -29.17
CA TYR A 526 -34.95 4.51 -28.01
C TYR A 526 -36.05 5.52 -28.38
N PRO A 527 -37.30 5.06 -28.58
CA PRO A 527 -38.42 5.98 -28.78
C PRO A 527 -38.70 6.75 -27.49
N ASP A 528 -39.45 7.84 -27.61
CA ASP A 528 -40.02 8.51 -26.44
C ASP A 528 -40.90 7.53 -25.65
N LEU A 529 -40.90 7.68 -24.33
CA LEU A 529 -41.64 6.79 -23.45
C LEU A 529 -43.15 6.92 -23.73
N GLY A 530 -43.80 5.80 -24.06
CA GLY A 530 -45.26 5.72 -24.15
C GLY A 530 -45.92 5.75 -22.77
N VAL A 531 -47.25 5.84 -22.76
CA VAL A 531 -48.04 5.76 -21.50
C VAL A 531 -47.77 4.45 -20.78
N ASP A 532 -47.80 3.32 -21.48
CA ASP A 532 -47.57 1.99 -20.89
C ASP A 532 -46.16 1.84 -20.33
N SER A 533 -45.14 2.33 -21.04
CA SER A 533 -43.75 2.33 -20.58
C SER A 533 -43.58 3.18 -19.32
N ARG A 534 -44.21 4.36 -19.24
CA ARG A 534 -44.19 5.19 -18.03
C ARG A 534 -44.90 4.51 -16.86
N LYS A 535 -46.04 3.86 -17.12
CA LYS A 535 -46.76 3.07 -16.10
C LYS A 535 -45.87 1.99 -15.51
N GLU A 536 -45.15 1.25 -16.36
CA GLU A 536 -44.21 0.21 -15.94
C GLU A 536 -43.05 0.78 -15.10
N ILE A 537 -42.49 1.93 -15.50
CA ILE A 537 -41.43 2.61 -14.74
C ILE A 537 -41.94 3.03 -13.36
N TRP A 538 -43.11 3.66 -13.27
CA TRP A 538 -43.73 4.05 -11.99
C TRP A 538 -43.98 2.83 -11.10
N GLN A 539 -44.54 1.75 -11.66
CA GLN A 539 -44.79 0.52 -10.93
C GLN A 539 -43.49 -0.08 -10.35
N LYS A 540 -42.42 -0.13 -11.15
CA LYS A 540 -41.10 -0.60 -10.71
C LYS A 540 -40.49 0.30 -9.62
N PHE A 541 -40.59 1.61 -9.80
CA PHE A 541 -40.08 2.59 -8.84
C PHE A 541 -40.76 2.43 -7.47
N PHE A 542 -42.10 2.40 -7.45
CA PHE A 542 -42.85 2.22 -6.20
C PHE A 542 -42.60 0.87 -5.54
N LYS A 543 -42.50 -0.21 -6.32
CA LYS A 543 -42.14 -1.54 -5.79
C LYS A 543 -40.78 -1.51 -5.07
N LYS A 544 -39.82 -0.73 -5.58
CA LYS A 544 -38.46 -0.62 -5.01
C LYS A 544 -38.40 0.28 -3.78
N VAL A 545 -39.11 1.41 -3.79
CA VAL A 545 -39.09 2.40 -2.68
C VAL A 545 -39.96 1.94 -1.51
N LEU A 546 -41.13 1.38 -1.78
CA LEU A 546 -42.14 1.14 -0.73
C LEU A 546 -42.02 -0.22 -0.04
N LYS A 547 -41.15 -1.14 -0.49
CA LYS A 547 -40.83 -2.44 0.13
C LYS A 547 -41.97 -3.04 0.99
N ASN A 548 -43.16 -3.18 0.41
CA ASN A 548 -44.39 -3.73 1.02
C ASN A 548 -45.25 -2.83 1.92
N SER A 549 -45.16 -1.50 1.82
CA SER A 549 -46.00 -0.55 2.56
C SER A 549 -46.77 0.39 1.61
N THR A 550 -48.08 0.17 1.52
CA THR A 550 -49.18 1.04 1.02
C THR A 550 -49.67 1.02 -0.45
N ASP A 551 -51.01 1.02 -0.49
CA ASP A 551 -52.06 1.18 -1.52
C ASP A 551 -51.81 2.20 -2.64
N ILE A 552 -50.88 1.91 -3.56
CA ILE A 552 -50.93 2.58 -4.87
C ILE A 552 -51.88 1.81 -5.75
N SER A 553 -53.07 2.38 -5.98
CA SER A 553 -54.06 1.77 -6.86
C SER A 553 -53.55 1.77 -8.31
N SER A 554 -54.04 0.83 -9.12
CA SER A 554 -53.76 0.83 -10.56
C SER A 554 -54.19 2.14 -11.23
N GLN A 555 -55.24 2.79 -10.70
CA GLN A 555 -55.75 4.07 -11.20
C GLN A 555 -54.78 5.22 -10.96
N ASP A 556 -54.03 5.20 -9.85
CA ASP A 556 -53.03 6.23 -9.56
C ASP A 556 -51.80 6.07 -10.48
N LEU A 557 -51.41 4.82 -10.77
CA LEU A 557 -50.39 4.55 -11.80
C LEU A 557 -50.85 5.02 -13.19
N ASP A 558 -52.13 4.81 -13.54
CA ASP A 558 -52.69 5.29 -14.80
C ASP A 558 -52.73 6.82 -14.90
N ARG A 559 -52.98 7.51 -13.78
CA ARG A 559 -52.91 8.99 -13.71
C ARG A 559 -51.48 9.48 -13.91
N LEU A 560 -50.51 8.90 -13.19
CA LEU A 560 -49.10 9.27 -13.27
C LEU A 560 -48.50 8.97 -14.67
N ALA A 561 -48.91 7.86 -15.30
CA ALA A 561 -48.45 7.47 -16.63
C ALA A 561 -48.90 8.43 -17.75
N LYS A 562 -49.97 9.21 -17.54
CA LYS A 562 -50.43 10.22 -18.51
C LYS A 562 -49.56 11.48 -18.52
N ILE A 563 -48.81 11.74 -17.45
CA ILE A 563 -47.93 12.89 -17.37
C ILE A 563 -46.70 12.62 -18.26
N PRO A 564 -46.38 13.49 -19.24
CA PRO A 564 -45.26 13.27 -20.16
C PRO A 564 -43.93 13.55 -19.46
N MET A 565 -43.48 12.59 -18.67
CA MET A 565 -42.19 12.61 -17.97
C MET A 565 -41.22 11.60 -18.59
N ASN A 566 -39.94 11.97 -18.62
CA ASN A 566 -38.87 11.02 -18.97
C ASN A 566 -38.48 10.16 -17.75
N GLY A 567 -37.71 9.09 -17.96
CA GLY A 567 -37.34 8.16 -16.89
C GLY A 567 -36.46 8.77 -15.79
N ARG A 568 -35.75 9.87 -16.07
CA ARG A 568 -34.99 10.61 -15.03
C ARG A 568 -35.95 11.40 -14.13
N GLN A 569 -36.94 12.07 -14.71
CA GLN A 569 -37.95 12.84 -13.98
C GLN A 569 -38.84 11.99 -13.08
N VAL A 570 -39.06 10.71 -13.41
CA VAL A 570 -39.81 9.79 -12.56
C VAL A 570 -39.05 9.38 -11.28
N ARG A 571 -37.70 9.51 -11.27
CA ARG A 571 -36.85 9.09 -10.14
C ARG A 571 -36.55 10.22 -9.13
N VAL A 572 -36.74 11.48 -9.54
CA VAL A 572 -36.53 12.69 -8.73
C VAL A 572 -37.86 13.05 -8.08
#